data_AF-A0A3E1Y9W6-F1
#
_entry.id   AF-A0A3E1Y9W6-F1
#
_cell.length_a   1.000
_cell.length_b   1.000
_cell.length_c   1.000
_cell.angle_alpha   90.00
_cell.angle_beta   90.00
_cell.angle_gamma   90.00
#
_symmetry.space_group_name_H-M   'P 1'
#
loop_
_entity.id
_entity.type
_entity.pdbx_description
1 polymer ?
#
loop_
_entity_poly.entity_id
_entity_poly.type
_entity_poly.pdbx_seq_one_letter_code
_entity_poly.pdbx_strand_id
1 'polypeptide(L)'
;MLRWNMFRPKLKQLRAYDRRTLVLILSIGSCQQLFAQTKLPLTDLSAFSQPSGNWRLAGGVNADLQQHNVLQTTPGTGILVNLPDKKNPGKDLFSAFQHGDLDLEFDYLMSKESNSGVYLQGRYEVQLLDSWGTTAPKASDNGGIYERWDDKRGEGRQGYDGHAPRQNASKAPGLWQHMKISFQAPRFDAAGKKISDAVILKIELNGVTIQDNVVLAGPTRGAIGNNEVPQGPLRIQGDHGTIAFRNIEVTNFDAPRPELSDVKYSIYKGRFDNEPNFSSLKAVATGSQSTLNANMAALPNNEFVALYTATLNVKKEGNYTFNLRTTGGPGALKIDNKEVLSYRNRWDKQGSVTLTPGTHQIEIQYYKNTDWARKEIGLTVKEASIREFSLADTNGASDDGADPILVTAPENTILRSFMDIRGQRRVVHNINVGSPTKINYSYDLDNGLPFQVWRGEFLNTTPMWHERGDGSSRPLGAVQVLAAQAGMSIAKLDNKDAAWATDTTGTGFRPGGYALDAAGKPTFRFNIYGTAINDDITVLPENQGIYRSITAQSPASDLYLRIAVADKIEQVAPGLFIVGDKSYYVKMDDAKANTIIRNQNGRAELIMPLQAKIGYAVIF
;
A
#
# COMPACT_ATOMS: atom_id res chain seq x y z
N MET A 1 53.49 3.47 -44.18
CA MET A 1 52.68 4.17 -43.15
C MET A 1 51.95 3.09 -42.33
N LEU A 2 52.58 2.47 -41.32
CA LEU A 2 52.52 2.82 -39.87
C LEU A 2 51.07 2.79 -39.35
N ARG A 3 50.51 1.68 -38.83
CA ARG A 3 50.75 0.84 -37.62
C ARG A 3 50.44 1.49 -36.26
N TRP A 4 49.48 0.86 -35.58
CA TRP A 4 49.15 0.87 -34.16
C TRP A 4 50.33 0.51 -33.23
N ASN A 5 50.43 1.21 -32.07
CA ASN A 5 50.65 0.71 -30.69
C ASN A 5 51.39 1.72 -29.80
N MET A 6 51.22 1.53 -28.47
CA MET A 6 51.90 2.14 -27.30
C MET A 6 51.16 3.36 -26.70
N PHE A 7 50.86 3.42 -25.40
CA PHE A 7 51.82 3.28 -24.28
C PHE A 7 51.16 2.77 -22.98
N ARG A 8 51.86 1.84 -22.31
CA ARG A 8 51.89 1.66 -20.84
C ARG A 8 53.28 2.08 -20.36
N PRO A 9 53.44 2.61 -19.14
CA PRO A 9 54.69 2.46 -18.41
C PRO A 9 54.49 1.57 -17.17
N LYS A 10 55.41 0.61 -17.01
CA LYS A 10 55.73 -0.06 -15.75
C LYS A 10 56.69 0.83 -14.97
N LEU A 11 56.53 0.95 -13.64
CA LEU A 11 57.61 1.36 -12.75
C LEU A 11 57.64 0.46 -11.52
N LYS A 12 58.86 0.02 -11.20
CA LYS A 12 59.26 -0.95 -10.18
C LYS A 12 59.26 -0.34 -8.77
N GLN A 13 59.14 -1.22 -7.78
CA GLN A 13 59.43 -1.00 -6.37
C GLN A 13 60.84 -0.45 -6.11
N LEU A 14 60.99 0.41 -5.07
CA LEU A 14 61.99 0.25 -3.98
C LEU A 14 61.82 1.32 -2.86
N ARG A 15 61.48 0.82 -1.67
CA ARG A 15 61.93 1.12 -0.29
C ARG A 15 62.26 2.55 0.20
N ALA A 16 61.48 2.92 1.24
CA ALA A 16 61.85 3.20 2.65
C ALA A 16 62.26 4.61 3.13
N TYR A 17 61.61 4.94 4.29
CA TYR A 17 61.84 5.97 5.31
C TYR A 17 61.52 7.45 4.99
N ASP A 18 60.53 8.02 5.68
CA ASP A 18 60.81 8.81 6.89
C ASP A 18 59.57 8.97 7.80
N ARG A 19 59.81 9.02 9.11
CA ARG A 19 58.84 9.17 10.21
C ARG A 19 58.28 10.59 10.25
N ARG A 20 56.96 10.75 10.49
CA ARG A 20 56.38 11.77 11.39
C ARG A 20 54.85 11.62 11.51
N THR A 21 54.42 11.37 12.75
CA THR A 21 53.14 11.78 13.35
C THR A 21 51.84 11.22 12.74
N LEU A 22 51.41 10.05 13.25
CA LEU A 22 50.02 9.61 13.15
C LEU A 22 49.27 10.05 14.42
N VAL A 23 48.44 11.09 14.32
CA VAL A 23 47.47 11.42 15.37
C VAL A 23 46.31 10.45 15.22
N LEU A 24 46.20 9.50 16.14
CA LEU A 24 45.08 8.58 16.22
C LEU A 24 43.91 9.29 16.94
N ILE A 25 43.00 9.89 16.18
CA ILE A 25 41.72 10.35 16.73
C ILE A 25 40.82 9.11 16.84
N LEU A 26 40.74 8.56 18.04
CA LEU A 26 39.69 7.62 18.46
C LEU A 26 38.37 8.39 18.57
N SER A 27 37.72 8.62 17.44
CA SER A 27 36.30 8.96 17.43
C SER A 27 35.53 7.69 17.75
N ILE A 28 35.19 7.50 19.03
CA ILE A 28 34.09 6.64 19.46
C ILE A 28 32.83 7.30 18.88
N GLY A 29 32.52 6.94 17.64
CA GLY A 29 31.24 7.23 17.03
C GLY A 29 30.21 6.41 17.76
N SER A 30 29.49 7.04 18.68
CA SER A 30 28.17 6.57 19.08
C SER A 30 27.32 6.53 17.80
N CYS A 31 27.21 5.35 17.18
CA CYS A 31 26.25 5.10 16.13
C CYS A 31 24.85 5.22 16.74
N GLN A 32 24.33 6.44 16.87
CA GLN A 32 22.90 6.63 16.86
C GLN A 32 22.46 6.40 15.41
N GLN A 33 21.96 5.19 15.14
CA GLN A 33 21.25 4.91 13.90
C GLN A 33 19.98 5.77 13.88
N LEU A 34 20.08 6.95 13.30
CA LEU A 34 18.94 7.76 12.89
C LEU A 34 18.34 7.13 11.62
N PHE A 35 17.51 6.11 11.80
CA PHE A 35 16.51 5.72 10.82
C PHE A 35 15.18 5.62 11.55
N ALA A 36 14.27 6.56 11.30
CA ALA A 36 12.97 6.55 11.94
C ALA A 36 12.10 5.36 11.50
N GLN A 37 12.33 4.83 10.29
CA GLN A 37 11.80 3.55 9.83
C GLN A 37 12.81 2.44 10.14
N THR A 38 12.44 1.53 11.03
CA THR A 38 13.22 0.36 11.40
C THR A 38 12.57 -0.89 10.84
N LYS A 39 13.28 -1.58 9.94
CA LYS A 39 12.92 -2.93 9.51
C LYS A 39 13.44 -3.94 10.53
N LEU A 40 12.55 -4.77 11.06
CA LEU A 40 12.92 -5.86 11.95
C LEU A 40 13.68 -6.92 11.14
N PRO A 41 14.96 -7.22 11.45
CA PRO A 41 15.80 -8.06 10.60
C PRO A 41 15.37 -9.53 10.61
N LEU A 42 14.73 -9.99 11.68
CA LEU A 42 14.29 -11.39 11.88
C LEU A 42 15.41 -12.42 11.67
N THR A 43 16.66 -12.04 11.99
CA THR A 43 17.84 -12.93 12.06
C THR A 43 17.92 -13.68 13.38
N ASP A 44 17.34 -13.10 14.43
CA ASP A 44 17.09 -13.68 15.75
C ASP A 44 15.80 -13.06 16.33
N LEU A 45 15.45 -13.41 17.57
CA LEU A 45 14.26 -12.90 18.26
C LEU A 45 14.55 -11.75 19.23
N SER A 46 15.72 -11.11 19.14
CA SER A 46 16.15 -10.04 20.07
C SER A 46 15.26 -8.80 20.06
N ALA A 47 14.51 -8.58 18.98
CA ALA A 47 13.53 -7.51 18.88
C ALA A 47 12.27 -7.73 19.74
N PHE A 48 12.15 -8.89 20.38
CA PHE A 48 11.00 -9.27 21.20
C PHE A 48 11.41 -9.58 22.64
N SER A 49 10.53 -9.24 23.57
CA SER A 49 10.73 -9.50 24.98
C SER A 49 10.30 -10.93 25.32
N GLN A 50 11.27 -11.75 25.75
CA GLN A 50 11.04 -13.11 26.30
C GLN A 50 10.13 -14.00 25.42
N PRO A 51 10.48 -14.23 24.14
CA PRO A 51 9.68 -15.09 23.26
C PRO A 51 9.54 -16.51 23.83
N SER A 52 8.32 -17.02 23.85
CA SER A 52 7.99 -18.40 24.22
C SER A 52 8.18 -19.38 23.06
N GLY A 53 8.21 -20.69 23.35
CA GLY A 53 8.56 -21.74 22.36
C GLY A 53 7.59 -21.90 21.17
N ASN A 54 6.39 -21.31 21.21
CA ASN A 54 5.50 -21.20 20.05
C ASN A 54 6.04 -20.22 19.01
N TRP A 55 6.83 -19.21 19.42
CA TRP A 55 7.46 -18.25 18.52
C TRP A 55 8.84 -18.73 18.09
N ARG A 56 9.09 -18.75 16.78
CA ARG A 56 10.38 -19.14 16.21
C ARG A 56 10.62 -18.47 14.87
N LEU A 57 11.83 -18.60 14.37
CA LEU A 57 12.20 -18.17 13.01
C LEU A 57 12.15 -19.34 12.03
N ALA A 58 11.79 -19.03 10.79
CA ALA A 58 11.77 -19.96 9.66
C ALA A 58 12.36 -19.29 8.41
N GLY A 59 12.91 -20.10 7.50
CA GLY A 59 13.35 -19.65 6.18
C GLY A 59 12.25 -19.71 5.12
N GLY A 60 11.20 -20.49 5.38
CA GLY A 60 10.06 -20.66 4.49
C GLY A 60 8.85 -21.19 5.26
N VAL A 61 7.66 -20.89 4.75
CA VAL A 61 6.37 -21.30 5.35
C VAL A 61 5.43 -21.84 4.29
N ASN A 62 4.54 -22.75 4.67
CA ASN A 62 3.48 -23.24 3.80
C ASN A 62 2.24 -23.61 4.63
N ALA A 63 1.08 -23.07 4.27
CA ALA A 63 -0.19 -23.51 4.83
C ALA A 63 -0.95 -24.33 3.78
N ASP A 64 -1.61 -25.40 4.23
CA ASP A 64 -2.51 -26.18 3.39
C ASP A 64 -3.89 -25.54 3.42
N LEU A 65 -4.42 -25.19 2.25
CA LEU A 65 -5.75 -24.61 2.06
C LEU A 65 -6.89 -25.49 2.61
N GLN A 66 -6.65 -26.78 2.83
CA GLN A 66 -7.66 -27.74 3.28
C GLN A 66 -7.54 -28.08 4.77
N GLN A 67 -6.41 -27.77 5.42
CA GLN A 67 -6.16 -28.17 6.79
C GLN A 67 -6.36 -27.03 7.78
N HIS A 68 -7.21 -27.27 8.76
CA HIS A 68 -7.46 -26.36 9.87
C HIS A 68 -6.18 -26.09 10.66
N ASN A 69 -5.76 -24.82 10.71
CA ASN A 69 -4.71 -24.34 11.61
C ASN A 69 -3.35 -25.08 11.51
N VAL A 70 -2.99 -25.56 10.31
CA VAL A 70 -1.70 -26.23 10.06
C VAL A 70 -0.77 -25.33 9.25
N LEU A 71 0.41 -25.06 9.80
CA LEU A 71 1.48 -24.30 9.16
C LEU A 71 2.79 -25.09 9.21
N GLN A 72 3.36 -25.37 8.04
CA GLN A 72 4.64 -26.06 7.89
C GLN A 72 5.76 -25.03 7.68
N THR A 73 6.95 -25.34 8.16
CA THR A 73 8.10 -24.44 8.10
C THR A 73 9.37 -25.16 7.65
N THR A 74 10.25 -24.44 6.95
CA THR A 74 11.64 -24.90 6.72
C THR A 74 12.62 -24.16 7.65
N PRO A 75 13.72 -24.82 8.10
CA PRO A 75 14.75 -24.16 8.89
C PRO A 75 15.31 -22.92 8.18
N GLY A 76 15.54 -21.85 8.94
CA GLY A 76 16.11 -20.60 8.43
C GLY A 76 15.64 -19.38 9.22
N THR A 77 15.86 -18.20 8.66
CA THR A 77 15.53 -16.90 9.26
C THR A 77 14.78 -16.02 8.26
N GLY A 78 14.29 -14.87 8.71
CA GLY A 78 13.56 -13.91 7.88
C GLY A 78 12.03 -14.00 7.96
N ILE A 79 11.49 -15.06 8.55
CA ILE A 79 10.05 -15.21 8.84
C ILE A 79 9.86 -15.53 10.32
N LEU A 80 9.09 -14.70 11.02
CA LEU A 80 8.61 -14.98 12.37
C LEU A 80 7.36 -15.84 12.29
N VAL A 81 7.30 -16.95 13.02
CA VAL A 81 6.12 -17.83 13.02
C VAL A 81 5.62 -18.08 14.43
N ASN A 82 4.29 -18.16 14.56
CA ASN A 82 3.59 -18.69 15.71
C ASN A 82 3.13 -20.12 15.41
N LEU A 83 3.58 -21.09 16.21
CA LEU A 83 3.23 -22.50 16.09
C LEU A 83 2.83 -23.06 17.48
N PRO A 84 1.63 -22.71 17.98
CA PRO A 84 1.14 -23.27 19.23
C PRO A 84 0.87 -24.77 19.06
N ASP A 85 1.32 -25.57 20.04
CA ASP A 85 1.13 -27.02 20.08
C ASP A 85 0.97 -27.51 21.53
N LYS A 86 0.80 -28.83 21.73
CA LYS A 86 0.62 -29.40 23.08
C LYS A 86 1.82 -29.18 24.02
N LYS A 87 3.04 -29.10 23.49
CA LYS A 87 4.29 -28.88 24.24
C LYS A 87 4.58 -27.39 24.44
N ASN A 88 4.18 -26.57 23.47
CA ASN A 88 4.34 -25.13 23.46
C ASN A 88 2.94 -24.49 23.42
N PRO A 89 2.21 -24.44 24.56
CA PRO A 89 0.94 -23.72 24.59
C PRO A 89 1.18 -22.29 24.11
N GLY A 90 0.32 -21.80 23.24
CA GLY A 90 0.50 -20.49 22.64
C GLY A 90 0.52 -19.39 23.70
N LYS A 91 1.44 -18.46 23.55
CA LYS A 91 1.55 -17.24 24.37
C LYS A 91 1.85 -16.07 23.46
N ASP A 92 1.43 -14.89 23.88
CA ASP A 92 1.63 -13.67 23.11
C ASP A 92 3.09 -13.25 23.03
N LEU A 93 3.42 -12.54 21.95
CA LEU A 93 4.72 -11.95 21.74
C LEU A 93 4.66 -10.44 21.96
N PHE A 94 5.68 -9.89 22.60
CA PHE A 94 5.78 -8.45 22.87
C PHE A 94 7.05 -7.91 22.22
N SER A 95 6.96 -6.74 21.59
CA SER A 95 8.17 -6.03 21.14
C SER A 95 9.03 -5.61 22.34
N ALA A 96 10.34 -5.60 22.16
CA ALA A 96 11.27 -5.05 23.14
C ALA A 96 11.21 -3.51 23.18
N PHE A 97 10.87 -2.87 22.06
CA PHE A 97 10.65 -1.42 21.98
C PHE A 97 9.22 -1.06 22.43
N GLN A 98 9.04 0.20 22.83
CA GLN A 98 7.74 0.83 23.06
C GLN A 98 7.51 1.94 22.04
N HIS A 99 6.24 2.28 21.78
CA HIS A 99 5.86 3.30 20.80
C HIS A 99 4.70 4.17 21.28
N GLY A 100 4.68 5.43 20.81
CA GLY A 100 3.53 6.33 20.83
C GLY A 100 2.82 6.30 19.47
N ASP A 101 2.85 7.42 18.75
CA ASP A 101 2.46 7.46 17.34
C ASP A 101 3.34 6.54 16.51
N LEU A 102 2.72 5.80 15.59
CA LEU A 102 3.37 4.72 14.85
C LEU A 102 2.78 4.59 13.45
N ASP A 103 3.64 4.38 12.45
CA ASP A 103 3.27 3.64 11.24
C ASP A 103 3.87 2.24 11.30
N LEU A 104 3.03 1.24 11.05
CA LEU A 104 3.40 -0.17 11.06
C LEU A 104 3.01 -0.81 9.74
N GLU A 105 3.98 -1.43 9.06
CA GLU A 105 3.79 -2.15 7.81
C GLU A 105 4.33 -3.57 7.96
N PHE A 106 3.59 -4.58 7.52
CA PHE A 106 4.04 -5.97 7.57
C PHE A 106 3.30 -6.85 6.58
N ASP A 107 3.94 -7.94 6.17
CA ASP A 107 3.28 -9.06 5.53
C ASP A 107 2.95 -10.14 6.56
N TYR A 108 1.79 -10.77 6.41
CA TYR A 108 1.43 -11.93 7.22
C TYR A 108 0.77 -13.03 6.38
N LEU A 109 0.90 -14.27 6.84
CA LEU A 109 0.32 -15.46 6.23
C LEU A 109 -0.30 -16.30 7.32
N MET A 110 -1.52 -16.74 7.10
CA MET A 110 -2.31 -17.50 8.06
C MET A 110 -2.80 -18.81 7.45
N SER A 111 -2.89 -19.83 8.29
CA SER A 111 -3.55 -21.09 7.94
C SER A 111 -5.06 -20.96 7.98
N LYS A 112 -5.76 -21.92 7.37
CA LYS A 112 -7.22 -21.92 7.31
C LYS A 112 -7.82 -21.87 8.72
N GLU A 113 -8.81 -20.97 8.90
CA GLU A 113 -9.54 -20.65 10.13
C GLU A 113 -8.63 -20.24 11.31
N SER A 114 -7.39 -19.82 11.04
CA SER A 114 -6.50 -19.30 12.07
C SER A 114 -6.93 -17.91 12.55
N ASN A 115 -6.56 -17.58 13.79
CA ASN A 115 -6.86 -16.33 14.45
C ASN A 115 -5.62 -15.83 15.20
N SER A 116 -5.39 -14.52 15.13
CA SER A 116 -4.37 -13.75 15.85
C SER A 116 -4.81 -12.28 15.88
N GLY A 117 -3.98 -11.40 16.41
CA GLY A 117 -4.25 -9.97 16.49
C GLY A 117 -2.97 -9.20 16.75
N VAL A 118 -2.88 -7.99 16.21
CA VAL A 118 -1.80 -7.04 16.50
C VAL A 118 -2.36 -5.92 17.35
N TYR A 119 -1.82 -5.77 18.55
CA TYR A 119 -2.23 -4.77 19.52
C TYR A 119 -1.23 -3.61 19.51
N LEU A 120 -1.72 -2.43 19.17
CA LEU A 120 -0.98 -1.18 19.27
C LEU A 120 -0.92 -0.77 20.75
N GLN A 121 0.28 -0.46 21.26
CA GLN A 121 0.57 -0.20 22.68
C GLN A 121 0.13 -1.33 23.63
N GLY A 122 -0.06 -2.55 23.10
CA GLY A 122 -0.63 -3.70 23.80
C GLY A 122 -2.11 -3.55 24.15
N ARG A 123 -2.81 -2.57 23.56
CA ARG A 123 -4.14 -2.14 23.99
C ARG A 123 -5.21 -2.10 22.91
N TYR A 124 -4.84 -1.77 21.67
CA TYR A 124 -5.80 -1.58 20.59
C TYR A 124 -5.59 -2.66 19.53
N GLU A 125 -6.43 -3.67 19.54
CA GLU A 125 -6.35 -4.81 18.63
C GLU A 125 -6.83 -4.44 17.23
N VAL A 126 -5.94 -4.62 16.27
CA VAL A 126 -6.29 -4.85 14.87
C VAL A 126 -6.33 -6.36 14.65
N GLN A 127 -7.51 -6.85 14.34
CA GLN A 127 -7.80 -8.27 14.26
C GLN A 127 -7.16 -8.93 13.03
N LEU A 128 -6.60 -10.14 13.20
CA LEU A 128 -6.08 -10.97 12.11
C LEU A 128 -6.81 -12.31 12.11
N LEU A 129 -7.83 -12.44 11.25
CA LEU A 129 -8.63 -13.65 11.12
C LEU A 129 -8.60 -14.16 9.68
N ASP A 130 -8.73 -15.48 9.48
CA ASP A 130 -9.13 -16.01 8.18
C ASP A 130 -10.58 -15.61 7.85
N SER A 131 -10.73 -14.44 7.22
CA SER A 131 -12.00 -13.91 6.74
C SER A 131 -12.16 -14.07 5.23
N TRP A 132 -11.46 -15.03 4.61
CA TRP A 132 -11.58 -15.27 3.17
C TRP A 132 -13.01 -15.69 2.80
N GLY A 133 -13.60 -15.02 1.80
CA GLY A 133 -14.98 -15.29 1.36
C GLY A 133 -16.08 -14.51 2.09
N THR A 134 -15.78 -13.87 3.23
CA THR A 134 -16.75 -13.04 3.98
C THR A 134 -17.25 -11.84 3.16
N THR A 135 -18.56 -11.63 3.09
CA THR A 135 -19.19 -10.52 2.34
C THR A 135 -19.64 -9.36 3.23
N ALA A 136 -19.94 -9.65 4.51
CA ALA A 136 -20.36 -8.69 5.51
C ALA A 136 -19.44 -8.79 6.73
N PRO A 137 -18.25 -8.15 6.68
CA PRO A 137 -17.27 -8.27 7.75
C PRO A 137 -17.75 -7.56 9.03
N LYS A 138 -17.27 -8.06 10.16
CA LYS A 138 -17.53 -7.55 11.52
C LYS A 138 -16.24 -7.02 12.13
N ALA A 139 -16.34 -6.43 13.33
CA ALA A 139 -15.17 -6.02 14.11
C ALA A 139 -14.22 -7.19 14.45
N SER A 140 -14.74 -8.41 14.45
CA SER A 140 -13.98 -9.65 14.67
C SER A 140 -13.36 -10.24 13.40
N ASP A 141 -13.60 -9.66 12.23
CA ASP A 141 -12.99 -10.09 10.96
C ASP A 141 -11.65 -9.39 10.72
N ASN A 142 -10.88 -9.91 9.77
CA ASN A 142 -9.55 -9.43 9.39
C ASN A 142 -9.52 -7.92 9.11
N GLY A 143 -8.67 -7.19 9.85
CA GLY A 143 -8.56 -5.73 9.77
C GLY A 143 -9.66 -4.95 10.50
N GLY A 144 -10.56 -5.64 11.20
CA GLY A 144 -11.45 -5.03 12.18
C GLY A 144 -10.70 -4.50 13.39
N ILE A 145 -11.22 -3.43 13.99
CA ILE A 145 -10.77 -2.97 15.31
C ILE A 145 -11.67 -3.66 16.32
N TYR A 146 -11.08 -4.52 17.16
CA TYR A 146 -11.84 -5.44 17.99
C TYR A 146 -12.65 -4.72 19.07
N GLU A 147 -13.69 -5.39 19.56
CA GLU A 147 -14.61 -4.82 20.54
C GLU A 147 -13.94 -4.58 21.89
N ARG A 148 -14.43 -3.56 22.58
CA ARG A 148 -14.25 -3.37 24.01
C ARG A 148 -15.20 -4.30 24.75
N TRP A 149 -14.90 -4.57 26.03
CA TRP A 149 -15.68 -5.51 26.83
C TRP A 149 -16.13 -4.90 28.15
N ASP A 150 -17.42 -5.06 28.47
CA ASP A 150 -18.01 -4.67 29.74
C ASP A 150 -19.08 -5.68 30.17
N ASP A 151 -18.74 -6.50 31.17
CA ASP A 151 -19.64 -7.53 31.71
C ASP A 151 -20.94 -6.95 32.28
N LYS A 152 -20.98 -5.66 32.64
CA LYS A 152 -22.16 -5.00 33.21
C LYS A 152 -23.24 -4.71 32.17
N ARG A 153 -22.95 -4.84 30.87
CA ARG A 153 -23.93 -4.62 29.78
C ARG A 153 -24.95 -5.76 29.63
N GLY A 154 -24.71 -6.89 30.30
CA GLY A 154 -25.53 -8.09 30.25
C GLY A 154 -25.13 -9.03 29.12
N GLU A 155 -25.61 -10.27 29.23
CA GLU A 155 -25.26 -11.36 28.32
C GLU A 155 -25.65 -11.04 26.86
N GLY A 156 -24.72 -11.31 25.94
CA GLY A 156 -24.86 -11.00 24.52
C GLY A 156 -24.63 -9.54 24.14
N ARG A 157 -24.35 -8.66 25.10
CA ARG A 157 -24.12 -7.21 24.89
C ARG A 157 -22.83 -6.70 25.53
N GLN A 158 -21.98 -7.61 26.02
CA GLN A 158 -20.73 -7.24 26.68
C GLN A 158 -19.74 -6.61 25.70
N GLY A 159 -19.72 -7.09 24.45
CA GLY A 159 -18.96 -6.50 23.34
C GLY A 159 -19.57 -5.18 22.89
N TYR A 160 -18.77 -4.14 22.79
CA TYR A 160 -19.19 -2.82 22.30
C TYR A 160 -18.03 -2.06 21.67
N ASP A 161 -18.33 -1.01 20.90
CA ASP A 161 -17.31 -0.10 20.35
C ASP A 161 -16.27 -0.80 19.45
N GLY A 162 -16.68 -1.88 18.77
CA GLY A 162 -15.90 -2.52 17.72
C GLY A 162 -16.20 -1.91 16.36
N HIS A 163 -15.19 -1.86 15.48
CA HIS A 163 -15.32 -1.27 14.15
C HIS A 163 -14.99 -2.31 13.08
N ALA A 164 -16.01 -2.71 12.31
CA ALA A 164 -15.84 -3.58 11.16
C ALA A 164 -14.98 -2.89 10.08
N PRO A 165 -14.14 -3.63 9.34
CA PRO A 165 -13.48 -3.07 8.16
C PRO A 165 -14.54 -2.69 7.11
N ARG A 166 -14.31 -1.59 6.39
CA ARG A 166 -15.24 -1.06 5.37
C ARG A 166 -15.63 -2.08 4.30
N GLN A 167 -14.73 -3.00 3.97
CA GLN A 167 -14.96 -4.12 3.07
C GLN A 167 -13.96 -5.24 3.36
N ASN A 168 -14.26 -6.45 2.92
CA ASN A 168 -13.32 -7.57 3.01
C ASN A 168 -12.25 -7.46 1.92
N ALA A 169 -10.98 -7.34 2.32
CA ALA A 169 -9.82 -7.31 1.44
C ALA A 169 -8.90 -8.53 1.65
N SER A 170 -9.37 -9.57 2.34
CA SER A 170 -8.59 -10.76 2.68
C SER A 170 -8.35 -11.65 1.46
N LYS A 171 -7.12 -12.14 1.35
CA LYS A 171 -6.75 -13.25 0.47
C LYS A 171 -7.03 -14.62 1.09
N ALA A 172 -6.97 -15.66 0.28
CA ALA A 172 -7.08 -17.05 0.74
C ALA A 172 -5.99 -17.44 1.76
N PRO A 173 -6.24 -18.43 2.65
CA PRO A 173 -5.23 -18.98 3.55
C PRO A 173 -3.98 -19.47 2.81
N GLY A 174 -2.82 -19.30 3.42
CA GLY A 174 -1.53 -19.65 2.80
C GLY A 174 -1.01 -18.66 1.75
N LEU A 175 -1.74 -17.57 1.49
CA LEU A 175 -1.26 -16.42 0.71
C LEU A 175 -0.75 -15.31 1.62
N TRP A 176 0.23 -14.54 1.13
CA TRP A 176 0.72 -13.36 1.85
C TRP A 176 -0.28 -12.20 1.75
N GLN A 177 -0.77 -11.78 2.90
CA GLN A 177 -1.49 -10.55 3.14
C GLN A 177 -0.48 -9.42 3.39
N HIS A 178 -0.84 -8.18 3.05
CA HIS A 178 -0.03 -7.01 3.31
C HIS A 178 -0.84 -5.95 4.06
N MET A 179 -0.39 -5.53 5.24
CA MET A 179 -1.08 -4.59 6.12
C MET A 179 -0.24 -3.34 6.34
N LYS A 180 -0.88 -2.17 6.25
CA LYS A 180 -0.34 -0.89 6.72
C LYS A 180 -1.28 -0.29 7.75
N ILE A 181 -0.75 0.12 8.89
CA ILE A 181 -1.49 0.73 9.99
C ILE A 181 -0.84 2.07 10.32
N SER A 182 -1.65 3.12 10.37
CA SER A 182 -1.26 4.43 10.84
C SER A 182 -2.00 4.77 12.12
N PHE A 183 -1.25 4.93 13.20
CA PHE A 183 -1.75 5.07 14.56
C PHE A 183 -1.28 6.37 15.20
N GLN A 184 -2.21 7.05 15.87
CA GLN A 184 -1.98 8.14 16.80
C GLN A 184 -2.27 7.66 18.22
N ALA A 185 -1.29 7.73 19.11
CA ALA A 185 -1.45 7.39 20.52
C ALA A 185 -2.36 8.40 21.25
N PRO A 186 -2.98 8.02 22.38
CA PRO A 186 -3.69 8.98 23.22
C PRO A 186 -2.71 10.00 23.81
N ARG A 187 -3.21 11.20 24.13
CA ARG A 187 -2.41 12.29 24.71
C ARG A 187 -2.81 12.56 26.14
N PHE A 188 -1.85 12.95 26.95
CA PHE A 188 -2.03 13.26 28.36
C PHE A 188 -1.36 14.61 28.69
N ASP A 189 -1.94 15.36 29.61
CA ASP A 189 -1.30 16.54 30.18
C ASP A 189 -0.19 16.16 31.18
N ALA A 190 0.51 17.17 31.71
CA ALA A 190 1.57 16.97 32.69
C ALA A 190 1.08 16.35 34.02
N ALA A 191 -0.21 16.42 34.33
CA ALA A 191 -0.82 15.80 35.50
C ALA A 191 -1.28 14.35 35.23
N GLY A 192 -1.07 13.84 34.01
CA GLY A 192 -1.47 12.50 33.58
C GLY A 192 -2.96 12.38 33.24
N LYS A 193 -3.68 13.49 33.11
CA LYS A 193 -5.08 13.48 32.64
C LYS A 193 -5.10 13.37 31.12
N LYS A 194 -5.93 12.48 30.58
CA LYS A 194 -6.12 12.33 29.13
C LYS A 194 -6.70 13.62 28.52
N ILE A 195 -6.10 14.08 27.43
CA ILE A 195 -6.50 15.27 26.66
C ILE A 195 -6.85 14.96 25.21
N SER A 196 -6.50 13.78 24.69
CA SER A 196 -6.93 13.28 23.38
C SER A 196 -6.98 11.76 23.38
N ASP A 197 -7.96 11.20 22.69
CA ASP A 197 -8.08 9.77 22.45
C ASP A 197 -7.03 9.26 21.45
N ALA A 198 -6.83 7.95 21.46
CA ALA A 198 -6.07 7.27 20.41
C ALA A 198 -6.89 7.25 19.12
N VAL A 199 -6.22 7.26 17.96
CA VAL A 199 -6.88 7.27 16.66
C VAL A 199 -6.17 6.31 15.71
N ILE A 200 -6.92 5.42 15.08
CA ILE A 200 -6.50 4.74 13.87
C ILE A 200 -6.71 5.71 12.72
N LEU A 201 -5.64 6.37 12.29
CA LEU A 201 -5.68 7.33 11.19
C LEU A 201 -6.05 6.62 9.90
N LYS A 202 -5.44 5.45 9.65
CA LYS A 202 -5.72 4.63 8.47
C LYS A 202 -5.29 3.19 8.69
N ILE A 203 -6.07 2.23 8.17
CA ILE A 203 -5.59 0.85 7.92
C ILE A 203 -5.82 0.52 6.46
N GLU A 204 -4.78 0.01 5.81
CA GLU A 204 -4.81 -0.51 4.45
C GLU A 204 -4.47 -2.00 4.46
N LEU A 205 -5.34 -2.82 3.88
CA LEU A 205 -5.13 -4.25 3.70
C LEU A 205 -5.11 -4.56 2.21
N ASN A 206 -4.01 -5.14 1.72
CA ASN A 206 -3.82 -5.51 0.31
C ASN A 206 -4.12 -4.37 -0.68
N GLY A 207 -3.74 -3.14 -0.33
CA GLY A 207 -3.97 -1.95 -1.15
C GLY A 207 -5.35 -1.32 -1.01
N VAL A 208 -6.21 -1.83 -0.12
CA VAL A 208 -7.56 -1.32 0.14
C VAL A 208 -7.62 -0.63 1.49
N THR A 209 -8.11 0.62 1.52
CA THR A 209 -8.38 1.30 2.78
C THR A 209 -9.59 0.68 3.46
N ILE A 210 -9.38 0.07 4.63
CA ILE A 210 -10.41 -0.67 5.38
C ILE A 210 -10.81 0.01 6.69
N GLN A 211 -9.97 0.89 7.24
CA GLN A 211 -10.28 1.80 8.35
C GLN A 211 -9.72 3.18 8.02
N ASP A 212 -10.42 4.23 8.42
CA ASP A 212 -10.03 5.61 8.14
C ASP A 212 -10.60 6.52 9.23
N ASN A 213 -9.72 7.23 9.94
CA ASN A 213 -10.00 8.16 11.03
C ASN A 213 -10.94 7.61 12.12
N VAL A 214 -10.64 6.42 12.66
CA VAL A 214 -11.42 5.80 13.74
C VAL A 214 -10.85 6.22 15.11
N VAL A 215 -11.64 6.98 15.87
CA VAL A 215 -11.30 7.36 17.25
C VAL A 215 -11.57 6.19 18.19
N LEU A 216 -10.61 5.88 19.06
CA LEU A 216 -10.68 4.78 20.01
C LEU A 216 -10.90 5.33 21.42
N ALA A 217 -12.08 5.07 21.98
CA ALA A 217 -12.43 5.61 23.30
C ALA A 217 -11.75 4.87 24.47
N GLY A 218 -10.93 3.84 24.20
CA GLY A 218 -10.17 3.09 25.20
C GLY A 218 -9.73 1.70 24.72
N PRO A 219 -9.07 0.90 25.59
CA PRO A 219 -8.48 -0.38 25.21
C PRO A 219 -9.53 -1.41 24.76
N THR A 220 -9.17 -2.22 23.75
CA THR A 220 -9.98 -3.34 23.26
C THR A 220 -9.88 -4.53 24.22
N ARG A 221 -10.78 -5.50 24.07
CA ARG A 221 -10.72 -6.74 24.84
C ARG A 221 -9.35 -7.42 24.65
N GLY A 222 -8.84 -8.03 25.71
CA GLY A 222 -7.57 -8.74 25.69
C GLY A 222 -6.35 -7.83 25.85
N ALA A 223 -6.50 -6.50 25.98
CA ALA A 223 -5.40 -5.58 26.26
C ALA A 223 -4.56 -5.99 27.48
N ILE A 224 -3.26 -5.63 27.48
CA ILE A 224 -2.35 -5.87 28.61
C ILE A 224 -2.75 -5.12 29.89
N GLY A 225 -3.62 -4.12 29.76
CA GLY A 225 -4.18 -3.35 30.86
C GLY A 225 -5.34 -2.51 30.37
N ASN A 226 -6.30 -2.27 31.27
CA ASN A 226 -7.52 -1.49 30.97
C ASN A 226 -7.32 0.04 31.06
N ASN A 227 -6.13 0.50 31.42
CA ASN A 227 -5.76 1.91 31.36
C ASN A 227 -5.24 2.28 29.96
N GLU A 228 -5.25 3.56 29.61
CA GLU A 228 -4.53 4.08 28.43
C GLU A 228 -3.17 4.65 28.85
N VAL A 229 -2.19 4.67 27.94
CA VAL A 229 -0.82 5.14 28.21
C VAL A 229 -0.26 5.90 27.00
N PRO A 230 0.68 6.85 27.21
CA PRO A 230 1.30 7.56 26.09
C PRO A 230 2.21 6.68 25.24
N GLN A 231 2.81 5.63 25.82
CA GLN A 231 3.65 4.67 25.11
C GLN A 231 3.43 3.23 25.60
N GLY A 232 3.56 2.24 24.71
CA GLY A 232 3.50 0.82 25.05
C GLY A 232 4.10 -0.07 23.96
N PRO A 233 4.30 -1.38 24.21
CA PRO A 233 4.86 -2.30 23.23
C PRO A 233 3.84 -2.64 22.13
N LEU A 234 4.30 -3.13 20.98
CA LEU A 234 3.46 -3.97 20.14
C LEU A 234 3.25 -5.31 20.85
N ARG A 235 2.03 -5.84 20.77
CA ARG A 235 1.71 -7.22 21.16
C ARG A 235 1.13 -7.97 19.97
N ILE A 236 1.58 -9.20 19.77
CA ILE A 236 1.03 -10.12 18.78
C ILE A 236 0.42 -11.30 19.52
N GLN A 237 -0.87 -11.55 19.28
CA GLN A 237 -1.61 -12.63 19.94
C GLN A 237 -1.11 -13.99 19.42
N GLY A 238 -0.67 -14.85 20.35
CA GLY A 238 0.01 -16.10 20.02
C GLY A 238 -0.69 -17.37 20.50
N ASP A 239 -1.79 -17.24 21.23
CA ASP A 239 -2.53 -18.32 21.87
C ASP A 239 -3.72 -18.88 21.07
N HIS A 240 -4.06 -18.27 19.93
CA HIS A 240 -5.26 -18.62 19.15
C HIS A 240 -4.97 -19.51 17.92
N GLY A 241 -3.94 -19.22 17.14
CA GLY A 241 -3.67 -19.96 15.91
C GLY A 241 -2.32 -19.71 15.26
N THR A 242 -2.06 -20.49 14.22
CA THR A 242 -0.82 -20.45 13.44
C THR A 242 -0.79 -19.25 12.51
N ILE A 243 0.32 -18.51 12.53
CA ILE A 243 0.51 -17.32 11.71
C ILE A 243 1.99 -17.09 11.46
N ALA A 244 2.32 -16.51 10.31
CA ALA A 244 3.66 -16.10 9.93
C ALA A 244 3.69 -14.61 9.62
N PHE A 245 4.79 -13.94 9.96
CA PHE A 245 5.05 -12.53 9.66
C PHE A 245 6.41 -12.38 9.00
N ARG A 246 6.51 -11.44 8.05
CA ARG A 246 7.77 -10.99 7.46
C ARG A 246 7.67 -9.51 7.10
N ASN A 247 8.80 -8.91 6.72
CA ASN A 247 8.85 -7.50 6.30
C ASN A 247 8.19 -6.54 7.31
N ILE A 248 8.39 -6.80 8.60
CA ILE A 248 7.83 -5.95 9.65
C ILE A 248 8.66 -4.67 9.74
N GLU A 249 8.03 -3.55 9.42
CA GLU A 249 8.63 -2.22 9.35
C GLU A 249 7.86 -1.28 10.27
N VAL A 250 8.62 -0.56 11.11
CA VAL A 250 8.09 0.26 12.20
C VAL A 250 8.64 1.67 12.02
N THR A 251 7.77 2.65 11.88
CA THR A 251 8.16 4.07 11.88
C THR A 251 7.59 4.76 13.12
N ASN A 252 8.47 5.10 14.06
CA ASN A 252 8.08 5.75 15.30
C ASN A 252 8.10 7.28 15.15
N PHE A 253 7.05 7.94 15.65
CA PHE A 253 6.93 9.39 15.63
C PHE A 253 6.95 9.97 17.05
N ASP A 254 8.12 9.91 17.70
CA ASP A 254 8.34 10.31 19.09
C ASP A 254 8.95 11.72 19.23
N ALA A 255 9.36 12.34 18.13
CA ALA A 255 9.96 13.66 18.16
C ALA A 255 8.89 14.76 18.37
N PRO A 256 9.19 15.79 19.18
CA PRO A 256 8.29 16.91 19.35
C PRO A 256 8.09 17.64 18.02
N ARG A 257 6.83 17.96 17.72
CA ARG A 257 6.45 18.75 16.54
C ARG A 257 7.03 20.18 16.64
N PRO A 258 7.57 20.75 15.55
CA PRO A 258 7.86 22.17 15.51
C PRO A 258 6.56 22.99 15.57
N GLU A 259 6.63 24.19 16.14
CA GLU A 259 5.48 25.06 16.36
C GLU A 259 5.69 26.39 15.65
N LEU A 260 4.68 26.87 14.94
CA LEU A 260 4.68 28.19 14.31
C LEU A 260 4.02 29.20 15.25
N SER A 261 4.69 30.32 15.54
CA SER A 261 4.15 31.42 16.35
C SER A 261 4.40 32.78 15.69
N ASP A 262 3.80 33.83 16.25
CA ASP A 262 4.00 35.22 15.83
C ASP A 262 3.77 35.48 14.34
N VAL A 263 2.78 34.81 13.76
CA VAL A 263 2.46 34.93 12.33
C VAL A 263 1.99 36.35 12.03
N LYS A 264 2.76 37.07 11.22
CA LYS A 264 2.45 38.41 10.72
C LYS A 264 2.36 38.36 9.21
N TYR A 265 1.59 39.28 8.63
CA TYR A 265 1.45 39.41 7.19
C TYR A 265 1.60 40.85 6.70
N SER A 266 2.03 40.99 5.46
CA SER A 266 1.99 42.21 4.65
C SER A 266 1.48 41.86 3.27
N ILE A 267 0.46 42.58 2.80
CA ILE A 267 -0.17 42.36 1.49
C ILE A 267 0.23 43.48 0.56
N TYR A 268 0.64 43.12 -0.65
CA TYR A 268 0.97 44.06 -1.72
C TYR A 268 0.11 43.74 -2.93
N LYS A 269 -0.56 44.76 -3.47
CA LYS A 269 -1.41 44.62 -4.67
C LYS A 269 -0.57 44.82 -5.92
N GLY A 270 -0.78 43.97 -6.92
CA GLY A 270 -0.12 44.00 -8.22
C GLY A 270 0.22 42.61 -8.74
N ARG A 271 0.50 42.52 -10.03
CA ARG A 271 1.05 41.31 -10.65
C ARG A 271 2.57 41.32 -10.48
N PHE A 272 3.11 40.27 -9.85
CA PHE A 272 4.54 40.11 -9.64
C PHE A 272 5.02 38.82 -10.32
N ASP A 273 5.64 38.96 -11.50
CA ASP A 273 6.21 37.82 -12.23
C ASP A 273 7.62 37.42 -11.72
N ASN A 274 8.24 38.29 -10.90
CA ASN A 274 9.51 38.04 -10.20
C ASN A 274 9.41 38.51 -8.74
N GLU A 275 10.29 37.98 -7.86
CA GLU A 275 10.37 38.42 -6.46
C GLU A 275 10.70 39.93 -6.38
N PRO A 276 9.81 40.74 -5.79
CA PRO A 276 10.03 42.18 -5.68
C PRO A 276 10.95 42.51 -4.51
N ASN A 277 11.58 43.68 -4.55
CA ASN A 277 12.18 44.24 -3.34
C ASN A 277 11.06 44.76 -2.42
N PHE A 278 10.63 43.95 -1.45
CA PHE A 278 9.56 44.31 -0.52
C PHE A 278 9.82 45.61 0.26
N SER A 279 11.09 45.95 0.52
CA SER A 279 11.45 47.19 1.22
C SER A 279 11.10 48.47 0.46
N SER A 280 10.97 48.39 -0.87
CA SER A 280 10.58 49.53 -1.72
C SER A 280 9.08 49.57 -2.03
N LEU A 281 8.30 48.60 -1.54
CA LEU A 281 6.87 48.51 -1.79
C LEU A 281 6.07 49.05 -0.60
N LYS A 282 4.92 49.64 -0.88
CA LYS A 282 3.94 50.03 0.15
C LYS A 282 2.91 48.94 0.31
N ALA A 283 2.85 48.33 1.49
CA ALA A 283 1.81 47.35 1.81
C ALA A 283 0.42 48.01 1.81
N VAL A 284 -0.56 47.35 1.21
CA VAL A 284 -1.98 47.78 1.24
C VAL A 284 -2.69 47.34 2.52
N ALA A 285 -2.14 46.33 3.20
CA ALA A 285 -2.57 45.88 4.51
C ALA A 285 -1.42 45.16 5.24
N THR A 286 -1.39 45.28 6.56
CA THR A 286 -0.49 44.55 7.44
C THR A 286 -1.25 44.09 8.68
N GLY A 287 -0.80 43.03 9.33
CA GLY A 287 -1.43 42.54 10.56
C GLY A 287 -0.77 41.28 11.12
N SER A 288 -1.43 40.70 12.12
CA SER A 288 -1.03 39.45 12.76
C SER A 288 -2.18 38.44 12.72
N GLN A 289 -1.85 37.15 12.76
CA GLN A 289 -2.79 36.04 12.84
C GLN A 289 -2.28 35.00 13.85
N SER A 290 -3.19 34.20 14.40
CA SER A 290 -2.83 33.08 15.28
C SER A 290 -2.26 31.89 14.52
N THR A 291 -2.58 31.75 13.24
CA THR A 291 -2.12 30.67 12.36
C THR A 291 -1.97 31.18 10.93
N LEU A 292 -1.13 30.51 10.14
CA LEU A 292 -0.93 30.80 8.72
C LEU A 292 -2.20 30.43 7.93
N ASN A 293 -2.82 31.39 7.24
CA ASN A 293 -3.97 31.14 6.37
C ASN A 293 -4.11 32.24 5.31
N ALA A 294 -4.91 31.97 4.27
CA ALA A 294 -5.25 32.95 3.23
C ALA A 294 -6.69 33.48 3.34
N ASN A 295 -7.38 33.20 4.46
CA ASN A 295 -8.76 33.63 4.68
C ASN A 295 -8.81 35.02 5.35
N MET A 296 -8.39 36.05 4.60
CA MET A 296 -8.35 37.42 5.08
C MET A 296 -9.21 38.33 4.20
N ALA A 297 -10.05 39.17 4.81
CA ALA A 297 -10.82 40.18 4.10
C ALA A 297 -9.93 41.16 3.31
N ALA A 298 -8.70 41.40 3.80
CA ALA A 298 -7.73 42.30 3.18
C ALA A 298 -7.04 41.71 1.94
N LEU A 299 -7.15 40.40 1.67
CA LEU A 299 -6.53 39.75 0.50
C LEU A 299 -7.35 40.02 -0.78
N PRO A 300 -6.77 40.69 -1.80
CA PRO A 300 -7.41 40.89 -3.09
C PRO A 300 -7.78 39.56 -3.76
N ASN A 301 -8.75 39.57 -4.68
CA ASN A 301 -9.17 38.35 -5.39
C ASN A 301 -8.11 37.80 -6.35
N ASN A 302 -7.29 38.66 -6.94
CA ASN A 302 -6.17 38.29 -7.80
C ASN A 302 -5.11 39.40 -7.77
N GLU A 303 -3.95 39.13 -8.36
CA GLU A 303 -2.83 40.07 -8.51
C GLU A 303 -2.41 40.66 -7.16
N PHE A 304 -1.86 39.78 -6.32
CA PHE A 304 -1.24 40.17 -5.07
C PHE A 304 -0.01 39.31 -4.76
N VAL A 305 0.80 39.80 -3.82
CA VAL A 305 1.69 38.98 -3.01
C VAL A 305 1.39 39.21 -1.53
N ALA A 306 1.23 38.10 -0.80
CA ALA A 306 1.14 38.09 0.65
C ALA A 306 2.47 37.58 1.21
N LEU A 307 3.16 38.44 1.95
CA LEU A 307 4.39 38.14 2.65
C LEU A 307 4.05 37.84 4.10
N TYR A 308 4.30 36.61 4.54
CA TYR A 308 4.19 36.21 5.94
C TYR A 308 5.56 36.14 6.58
N THR A 309 5.65 36.60 7.82
CA THR A 309 6.82 36.38 8.69
C THR A 309 6.34 35.69 9.94
N ALA A 310 7.07 34.69 10.41
CA ALA A 310 6.71 33.93 11.59
C ALA A 310 7.93 33.35 12.30
N THR A 311 7.72 32.89 13.51
CA THR A 311 8.71 32.23 14.35
C THR A 311 8.48 30.72 14.31
N LEU A 312 9.46 29.92 13.88
CA LEU A 312 9.45 28.46 14.03
C LEU A 312 10.19 28.07 15.30
N ASN A 313 9.53 27.37 16.21
CA ASN A 313 10.18 26.76 17.36
C ASN A 313 10.48 25.29 17.08
N VAL A 314 11.76 24.93 17.04
CA VAL A 314 12.25 23.58 16.79
C VAL A 314 12.84 23.03 18.09
N LYS A 315 12.36 21.87 18.55
CA LYS A 315 12.83 21.26 19.82
C LYS A 315 13.90 20.18 19.62
N LYS A 316 14.06 19.67 18.39
CA LYS A 316 15.00 18.59 18.06
C LYS A 316 15.75 18.94 16.78
N GLU A 317 17.05 18.69 16.76
CA GLU A 317 17.84 18.79 15.53
C GLU A 317 17.34 17.77 14.48
N GLY A 318 17.24 18.18 13.23
CA GLY A 318 16.83 17.27 12.16
C GLY A 318 16.83 17.90 10.79
N ASN A 319 16.66 17.06 9.76
CA ASN A 319 16.44 17.51 8.40
C ASN A 319 14.93 17.62 8.13
N TYR A 320 14.40 18.82 8.35
CA TYR A 320 12.97 19.10 8.21
C TYR A 320 12.64 19.34 6.76
N THR A 321 11.54 18.75 6.32
CA THR A 321 11.06 18.85 4.97
C THR A 321 9.69 19.50 4.94
N PHE A 322 9.59 20.63 4.27
CA PHE A 322 8.39 21.45 4.18
C PHE A 322 7.75 21.28 2.80
N ASN A 323 6.43 21.24 2.75
CA ASN A 323 5.65 21.33 1.52
C ASN A 323 4.79 22.60 1.59
N LEU A 324 5.02 23.52 0.66
CA LEU A 324 4.24 24.75 0.53
C LEU A 324 3.30 24.61 -0.66
N ARG A 325 1.99 24.65 -0.38
CA ARG A 325 0.92 24.69 -1.37
C ARG A 325 0.40 26.12 -1.46
N THR A 326 0.42 26.69 -2.66
CA THR A 326 -0.15 28.01 -2.95
C THR A 326 -1.00 27.93 -4.21
N THR A 327 -2.26 28.34 -4.14
CA THR A 327 -3.17 28.25 -5.30
C THR A 327 -3.16 29.53 -6.13
N GLY A 328 -3.14 29.38 -7.46
CA GLY A 328 -3.24 30.51 -8.38
C GLY A 328 -1.97 31.34 -8.58
N GLY A 329 -0.81 30.85 -8.14
CA GLY A 329 0.51 31.41 -8.41
C GLY A 329 1.61 30.76 -7.55
N PRO A 330 2.88 31.18 -7.72
CA PRO A 330 4.02 30.58 -7.05
C PRO A 330 4.05 30.88 -5.54
N GLY A 331 4.82 30.06 -4.82
CA GLY A 331 5.13 30.25 -3.41
C GLY A 331 6.64 30.19 -3.14
N ALA A 332 7.09 30.84 -2.07
CA ALA A 332 8.46 30.74 -1.59
C ALA A 332 8.53 30.58 -0.07
N LEU A 333 9.57 29.90 0.41
CA LEU A 333 9.86 29.70 1.82
C LEU A 333 11.34 29.98 2.07
N LYS A 334 11.63 30.88 3.01
CA LYS A 334 12.96 31.08 3.56
C LYS A 334 12.94 30.81 5.05
N ILE A 335 13.99 30.17 5.55
CA ILE A 335 14.21 29.95 6.98
C ILE A 335 15.60 30.50 7.31
N ASP A 336 15.68 31.41 8.29
CA ASP A 336 16.89 32.17 8.66
C ASP A 336 17.57 32.82 7.45
N ASN A 337 16.77 33.48 6.60
CA ASN A 337 17.18 34.10 5.34
C ASN A 337 17.77 33.13 4.29
N LYS A 338 17.79 31.82 4.56
CA LYS A 338 18.19 30.80 3.60
C LYS A 338 16.97 30.34 2.81
N GLU A 339 17.08 30.35 1.49
CA GLU A 339 16.04 29.81 0.60
C GLU A 339 15.89 28.29 0.83
N VAL A 340 14.67 27.87 1.16
CA VAL A 340 14.27 26.45 1.29
C VAL A 340 13.38 26.07 0.11
N LEU A 341 12.48 26.97 -0.31
CA LEU A 341 11.66 26.84 -1.51
C LEU A 341 11.74 28.14 -2.32
N SER A 342 12.10 28.02 -3.60
CA SER A 342 12.26 29.18 -4.49
C SER A 342 10.97 29.52 -5.25
N TYR A 343 10.68 30.83 -5.37
CA TYR A 343 9.54 31.37 -6.12
C TYR A 343 9.56 31.05 -7.63
N ARG A 344 10.74 30.69 -8.18
CA ARG A 344 10.93 30.41 -9.61
C ARG A 344 10.23 29.12 -10.09
N ASN A 345 9.68 28.34 -9.17
CA ASN A 345 8.99 27.10 -9.45
C ASN A 345 7.47 27.29 -9.29
N ARG A 346 6.73 27.14 -10.38
CA ARG A 346 5.33 27.61 -10.48
C ARG A 346 4.27 26.78 -9.72
N TRP A 347 4.56 25.54 -9.31
CA TRP A 347 3.57 24.62 -8.71
C TRP A 347 4.23 23.70 -7.67
N ASP A 348 3.49 23.42 -6.58
CA ASP A 348 3.75 22.61 -5.38
C ASP A 348 5.14 21.96 -5.29
N LYS A 349 5.95 22.42 -4.32
CA LYS A 349 7.26 21.83 -4.06
C LYS A 349 7.54 21.60 -2.59
N GLN A 350 8.29 20.51 -2.42
CA GLN A 350 8.92 20.07 -1.20
C GLN A 350 10.35 20.65 -1.12
N GLY A 351 10.74 21.15 0.05
CA GLY A 351 12.07 21.71 0.29
C GLY A 351 12.56 21.29 1.68
N SER A 352 13.84 20.99 1.81
CA SER A 352 14.41 20.48 3.06
C SER A 352 15.52 21.38 3.60
N VAL A 353 15.60 21.49 4.92
CA VAL A 353 16.64 22.23 5.63
C VAL A 353 16.96 21.56 6.96
N THR A 354 18.24 21.51 7.29
CA THR A 354 18.68 21.10 8.63
C THR A 354 18.45 22.24 9.61
N LEU A 355 17.69 21.98 10.67
CA LEU A 355 17.42 22.94 11.74
C LEU A 355 17.96 22.42 13.06
N THR A 356 18.54 23.31 13.84
CA THR A 356 19.00 23.05 15.21
C THR A 356 17.88 23.30 16.21
N PRO A 357 17.96 22.84 17.46
CA PRO A 357 17.00 23.24 18.48
C PRO A 357 17.05 24.76 18.72
N GLY A 358 15.90 25.39 18.79
CA GLY A 358 15.76 26.82 19.02
C GLY A 358 14.72 27.48 18.12
N THR A 359 14.86 28.79 18.00
CA THR A 359 13.94 29.63 17.27
C THR A 359 14.54 30.01 15.92
N HIS A 360 13.77 29.81 14.85
CA HIS A 360 14.14 30.14 13.49
C HIS A 360 13.14 31.14 12.90
N GLN A 361 13.62 32.11 12.13
CA GLN A 361 12.76 33.07 11.45
C GLN A 361 12.31 32.51 10.11
N ILE A 362 11.00 32.51 9.86
CA ILE A 362 10.42 32.07 8.59
C ILE A 362 9.87 33.26 7.83
N GLU A 363 10.16 33.30 6.53
CA GLU A 363 9.47 34.13 5.55
C GLU A 363 8.74 33.24 4.54
N ILE A 364 7.45 33.47 4.35
CA ILE A 364 6.61 32.74 3.39
C ILE A 364 6.01 33.74 2.42
N GLN A 365 6.15 33.48 1.13
CA GLN A 365 5.61 34.35 0.09
C GLN A 365 4.53 33.59 -0.67
N TYR A 366 3.34 34.20 -0.81
CA TYR A 366 2.25 33.67 -1.61
C TYR A 366 1.87 34.67 -2.69
N TYR A 367 2.16 34.31 -3.94
CA TYR A 367 1.81 35.09 -5.11
C TYR A 367 0.54 34.53 -5.74
N LYS A 368 -0.40 35.41 -6.10
CA LYS A 368 -1.58 35.04 -6.89
C LYS A 368 -1.70 35.92 -8.12
N ASN A 369 -1.67 35.29 -9.29
CA ASN A 369 -1.81 35.94 -10.59
C ASN A 369 -2.85 35.26 -11.50
N THR A 370 -3.45 34.17 -11.04
CA THR A 370 -4.53 33.44 -11.74
C THR A 370 -5.86 33.79 -11.10
N ASP A 371 -6.80 34.32 -11.89
CA ASP A 371 -8.07 34.88 -11.45
C ASP A 371 -9.07 33.84 -10.92
N TRP A 372 -9.25 32.73 -11.65
CA TRP A 372 -10.19 31.67 -11.33
C TRP A 372 -9.77 30.79 -10.15
N ALA A 373 -8.49 30.77 -9.80
CA ALA A 373 -7.98 29.98 -8.69
C ALA A 373 -8.45 30.57 -7.34
N ARG A 374 -8.70 29.70 -6.36
CA ARG A 374 -9.04 30.13 -4.98
C ARG A 374 -7.83 30.80 -4.30
N LYS A 375 -8.08 31.43 -3.15
CA LYS A 375 -7.03 32.00 -2.29
C LYS A 375 -6.70 31.00 -1.19
N GLU A 376 -5.63 30.25 -1.34
CA GLU A 376 -5.28 29.17 -0.42
C GLU A 376 -3.76 29.10 -0.22
N ILE A 377 -3.37 28.87 1.02
CA ILE A 377 -2.00 28.59 1.42
C ILE A 377 -2.00 27.43 2.41
N GLY A 378 -1.17 26.43 2.13
CA GLY A 378 -0.91 25.31 3.02
C GLY A 378 0.58 25.16 3.24
N LEU A 379 0.98 24.87 4.48
CA LEU A 379 2.37 24.56 4.82
C LEU A 379 2.37 23.30 5.67
N THR A 380 2.85 22.18 5.13
CA THR A 380 3.11 20.98 5.93
C THR A 380 4.59 20.82 6.21
N VAL A 381 4.90 20.11 7.28
CA VAL A 381 6.27 19.76 7.66
C VAL A 381 6.33 18.31 8.09
N LYS A 382 7.42 17.64 7.72
CA LYS A 382 7.80 16.32 8.21
C LYS A 382 9.29 16.23 8.50
N GLU A 383 9.64 15.28 9.34
CA GLU A 383 11.01 14.87 9.67
C GLU A 383 10.98 13.34 9.79
N ALA A 384 12.12 12.65 9.82
CA ALA A 384 12.14 11.20 9.95
C ALA A 384 11.25 10.72 11.12
N SER A 385 11.40 11.31 12.31
CA SER A 385 10.62 10.97 13.52
C SER A 385 9.38 11.84 13.73
N ILE A 386 8.92 12.58 12.71
CA ILE A 386 7.73 13.44 12.77
C ILE A 386 6.84 13.17 11.57
N ARG A 387 5.68 12.56 11.83
CA ARG A 387 4.62 12.38 10.82
C ARG A 387 4.27 13.73 10.22
N GLU A 388 4.09 13.77 8.90
CA GLU A 388 3.68 14.99 8.21
C GLU A 388 2.42 15.60 8.83
N PHE A 389 2.47 16.89 9.14
CA PHE A 389 1.34 17.64 9.70
C PHE A 389 1.37 19.09 9.20
N SER A 390 0.22 19.77 9.27
CA SER A 390 0.08 21.18 8.84
C SER A 390 0.53 22.16 9.92
N LEU A 391 1.30 23.16 9.51
CA LEU A 391 1.60 24.41 10.25
C LEU A 391 0.65 25.56 9.82
N ALA A 392 -0.21 25.32 8.84
CA ALA A 392 -1.24 26.24 8.37
C ALA A 392 -2.64 25.80 8.83
N ASP A 393 -3.60 26.72 8.77
CA ASP A 393 -5.01 26.42 8.95
C ASP A 393 -5.48 25.41 7.89
N THR A 394 -6.06 24.31 8.34
CA THR A 394 -6.59 23.25 7.49
C THR A 394 -8.05 23.46 7.10
N ASN A 395 -8.75 24.43 7.70
CA ASN A 395 -10.18 24.69 7.44
C ASN A 395 -10.45 25.28 6.04
N GLY A 396 -9.42 25.58 5.25
CA GLY A 396 -9.52 25.97 3.84
C GLY A 396 -8.95 24.94 2.85
N ALA A 397 -8.36 23.85 3.34
CA ALA A 397 -7.66 22.85 2.54
C ALA A 397 -8.54 21.61 2.33
N SER A 398 -9.65 21.79 1.60
CA SER A 398 -10.27 20.65 0.92
C SER A 398 -9.81 20.69 -0.53
N ASP A 399 -9.06 19.68 -0.96
CA ASP A 399 -8.90 19.40 -2.38
C ASP A 399 -10.26 19.50 -3.06
N ASP A 400 -10.32 20.17 -4.21
CA ASP A 400 -11.42 20.06 -5.18
C ASP A 400 -11.44 18.64 -5.78
N GLY A 401 -11.44 17.62 -4.92
CA GLY A 401 -11.71 16.25 -5.31
C GLY A 401 -13.17 16.18 -5.71
N ALA A 402 -13.41 15.89 -6.97
CA ALA A 402 -14.75 15.52 -7.42
C ALA A 402 -15.28 14.40 -6.52
N ASP A 403 -16.54 14.51 -6.10
CA ASP A 403 -17.22 13.40 -5.46
C ASP A 403 -17.03 12.16 -6.33
N PRO A 404 -16.60 11.02 -5.74
CA PRO A 404 -16.23 9.88 -6.55
C PRO A 404 -17.45 9.32 -7.26
N ILE A 405 -17.35 9.15 -8.57
CA ILE A 405 -18.40 8.51 -9.36
C ILE A 405 -18.14 7.00 -9.31
N LEU A 406 -18.89 6.32 -8.45
CA LEU A 406 -18.73 4.89 -8.19
C LEU A 406 -19.79 4.08 -8.95
N VAL A 407 -19.39 2.92 -9.46
CA VAL A 407 -20.32 1.92 -10.02
C VAL A 407 -20.33 0.72 -9.09
N THR A 408 -21.52 0.39 -8.59
CA THR A 408 -21.77 -0.80 -7.77
C THR A 408 -22.21 -1.98 -8.65
N ALA A 409 -22.04 -3.21 -8.16
CA ALA A 409 -22.49 -4.42 -8.85
C ALA A 409 -23.47 -5.25 -7.99
N PRO A 410 -24.73 -4.78 -7.78
CA PRO A 410 -25.74 -5.54 -7.02
C PRO A 410 -26.21 -6.81 -7.75
N GLU A 411 -25.97 -6.88 -9.06
CA GLU A 411 -26.15 -8.04 -9.93
C GLU A 411 -24.90 -8.22 -10.82
N ASN A 412 -24.85 -9.26 -11.66
CA ASN A 412 -23.73 -9.40 -12.59
C ASN A 412 -23.70 -8.18 -13.52
N THR A 413 -22.70 -7.33 -13.34
CA THR A 413 -22.64 -6.00 -13.94
C THR A 413 -21.45 -5.92 -14.87
N ILE A 414 -21.64 -5.39 -16.07
CA ILE A 414 -20.58 -5.29 -17.08
C ILE A 414 -20.34 -3.82 -17.41
N LEU A 415 -19.08 -3.40 -17.33
CA LEU A 415 -18.66 -2.06 -17.72
C LEU A 415 -17.43 -2.11 -18.63
N ARG A 416 -17.54 -1.53 -19.82
CA ARG A 416 -16.40 -1.28 -20.71
C ARG A 416 -15.70 0.00 -20.29
N SER A 417 -14.39 -0.06 -20.12
CA SER A 417 -13.54 1.10 -19.86
C SER A 417 -12.10 0.75 -20.19
N PHE A 418 -11.24 1.76 -20.35
CA PHE A 418 -9.81 1.53 -20.26
C PHE A 418 -9.43 1.12 -18.84
N MET A 419 -8.32 0.40 -18.69
CA MET A 419 -7.82 0.00 -17.38
C MET A 419 -6.30 -0.06 -17.34
N ASP A 420 -5.71 0.54 -16.31
CA ASP A 420 -4.27 0.52 -16.11
C ASP A 420 -3.88 -0.62 -15.17
N ILE A 421 -2.92 -1.43 -15.61
CA ILE A 421 -2.30 -2.45 -14.77
C ILE A 421 -1.14 -1.81 -14.02
N ARG A 422 -1.39 -1.42 -12.76
CA ARG A 422 -0.39 -0.81 -11.85
C ARG A 422 0.41 0.34 -12.49
N GLY A 423 -0.23 1.12 -13.36
CA GLY A 423 0.40 2.26 -14.06
C GLY A 423 1.43 1.88 -15.14
N GLN A 424 1.61 0.59 -15.46
CA GLN A 424 2.62 0.14 -16.43
C GLN A 424 2.06 -0.04 -17.84
N ARG A 425 0.85 -0.60 -17.96
CA ARG A 425 0.19 -0.89 -19.24
C ARG A 425 -1.27 -0.50 -19.16
N ARG A 426 -1.76 0.18 -20.18
CA ARG A 426 -3.20 0.43 -20.39
C ARG A 426 -3.80 -0.65 -21.29
N VAL A 427 -4.83 -1.32 -20.80
CA VAL A 427 -5.69 -2.22 -21.59
C VAL A 427 -6.85 -1.39 -22.12
N VAL A 428 -6.91 -1.20 -23.44
CA VAL A 428 -7.87 -0.31 -24.10
C VAL A 428 -9.16 -1.02 -24.54
N HIS A 429 -9.10 -2.33 -24.77
CA HIS A 429 -10.28 -3.17 -25.05
C HIS A 429 -10.65 -4.02 -23.84
N ASN A 430 -10.78 -3.38 -22.68
CA ASN A 430 -11.10 -4.02 -21.43
C ASN A 430 -12.62 -4.08 -21.16
N ILE A 431 -13.03 -5.21 -20.59
CA ILE A 431 -14.36 -5.40 -19.99
C ILE A 431 -14.18 -5.75 -18.53
N ASN A 432 -14.80 -4.96 -17.65
CA ASN A 432 -14.92 -5.28 -16.24
C ASN A 432 -16.24 -6.00 -16.00
N VAL A 433 -16.20 -7.06 -15.21
CA VAL A 433 -17.37 -7.83 -14.79
C VAL A 433 -17.38 -7.87 -13.28
N GLY A 434 -18.45 -7.32 -12.69
CA GLY A 434 -18.69 -7.32 -11.26
C GLY A 434 -19.79 -8.27 -10.86
N SER A 435 -19.79 -8.71 -9.60
CA SER A 435 -20.80 -9.62 -9.05
C SER A 435 -21.36 -9.14 -7.71
N PRO A 436 -22.58 -9.57 -7.32
CA PRO A 436 -23.18 -9.25 -6.02
C PRO A 436 -22.35 -9.69 -4.82
N THR A 437 -21.47 -10.68 -5.01
CA THR A 437 -20.64 -11.22 -3.94
C THR A 437 -19.26 -10.56 -3.86
N LYS A 438 -19.09 -9.43 -4.56
CA LYS A 438 -17.87 -8.60 -4.52
C LYS A 438 -16.63 -9.35 -5.03
N ILE A 439 -16.82 -10.32 -5.92
CA ILE A 439 -15.77 -10.94 -6.72
C ILE A 439 -15.88 -10.43 -8.13
N ASN A 440 -14.83 -9.78 -8.61
CA ASN A 440 -14.85 -9.06 -9.87
C ASN A 440 -13.60 -9.42 -10.70
N TYR A 441 -13.68 -9.21 -12.01
CA TYR A 441 -12.55 -9.45 -12.90
C TYR A 441 -12.56 -8.52 -14.10
N SER A 442 -11.40 -8.38 -14.73
CA SER A 442 -11.20 -7.61 -15.95
C SER A 442 -10.69 -8.52 -17.06
N TYR A 443 -11.27 -8.38 -18.25
CA TYR A 443 -11.01 -9.21 -19.43
C TYR A 443 -10.47 -8.36 -20.58
N ASP A 444 -9.36 -8.80 -21.17
CA ASP A 444 -8.73 -8.16 -22.33
C ASP A 444 -9.25 -8.81 -23.62
N LEU A 445 -10.10 -8.08 -24.35
CA LEU A 445 -10.68 -8.57 -25.61
C LEU A 445 -9.65 -8.70 -26.74
N ASP A 446 -8.52 -7.98 -26.70
CA ASP A 446 -7.50 -8.05 -27.74
C ASP A 446 -6.62 -9.30 -27.59
N ASN A 447 -6.57 -9.86 -26.39
CA ASN A 447 -5.69 -11.00 -26.08
C ASN A 447 -6.44 -12.26 -25.63
N GLY A 448 -7.77 -12.16 -25.40
CA GLY A 448 -8.61 -13.28 -24.99
C GLY A 448 -8.23 -13.85 -23.62
N LEU A 449 -8.01 -12.99 -22.62
CA LEU A 449 -7.71 -13.45 -21.25
C LEU A 449 -8.23 -12.53 -20.13
N PRO A 450 -8.56 -13.10 -18.96
CA PRO A 450 -8.65 -12.32 -17.74
C PRO A 450 -7.24 -11.90 -17.29
N PHE A 451 -7.03 -10.60 -17.07
CA PHE A 451 -5.71 -10.08 -16.68
C PHE A 451 -5.61 -9.67 -15.22
N GLN A 452 -6.74 -9.47 -14.54
CA GLN A 452 -6.80 -9.26 -13.10
C GLN A 452 -8.16 -9.67 -12.53
N VAL A 453 -8.15 -9.96 -11.24
CA VAL A 453 -9.32 -10.26 -10.41
C VAL A 453 -9.23 -9.44 -9.12
N TRP A 454 -10.35 -9.14 -8.49
CA TRP A 454 -10.31 -8.47 -7.18
C TRP A 454 -11.51 -8.83 -6.30
N ARG A 455 -11.26 -8.75 -4.99
CA ARG A 455 -12.27 -8.88 -3.93
C ARG A 455 -12.58 -7.51 -3.36
N GLY A 456 -13.86 -7.14 -3.30
CA GLY A 456 -14.31 -5.86 -2.77
C GLY A 456 -15.26 -5.14 -3.71
N GLU A 457 -15.47 -3.86 -3.46
CA GLU A 457 -16.35 -3.02 -4.27
C GLU A 457 -15.91 -2.98 -5.74
N PHE A 458 -16.86 -2.70 -6.64
CA PHE A 458 -16.66 -2.90 -8.08
C PHE A 458 -15.71 -1.85 -8.69
N LEU A 459 -16.18 -0.65 -9.05
CA LEU A 459 -15.34 0.32 -9.78
C LEU A 459 -15.51 1.76 -9.31
N ASN A 460 -14.37 2.47 -9.28
CA ASN A 460 -14.32 3.93 -9.34
C ASN A 460 -14.21 4.36 -10.82
N THR A 461 -15.23 5.07 -11.29
CA THR A 461 -15.35 5.60 -12.66
C THR A 461 -15.17 7.11 -12.74
N THR A 462 -14.74 7.75 -11.66
CA THR A 462 -14.42 9.19 -11.65
C THR A 462 -13.46 9.59 -12.77
N PRO A 463 -12.35 8.86 -13.03
CA PRO A 463 -11.47 9.20 -14.15
C PRO A 463 -12.13 9.06 -15.52
N MET A 464 -13.21 8.28 -15.64
CA MET A 464 -13.94 8.07 -16.89
C MET A 464 -14.92 9.20 -17.18
N TRP A 465 -15.62 9.71 -16.17
CA TRP A 465 -16.82 10.53 -16.35
C TRP A 465 -16.73 11.93 -15.75
N HIS A 466 -15.76 12.21 -14.89
CA HIS A 466 -15.55 13.57 -14.39
C HIS A 466 -14.86 14.44 -15.46
N GLU A 467 -15.46 15.60 -15.75
CA GLU A 467 -15.03 16.52 -16.81
C GLU A 467 -14.84 15.83 -18.18
N ARG A 468 -13.65 15.94 -18.79
CA ARG A 468 -13.34 15.31 -20.07
C ARG A 468 -13.01 13.83 -19.94
N GLY A 469 -12.66 13.37 -18.73
CA GLY A 469 -12.22 12.01 -18.44
C GLY A 469 -11.04 11.52 -19.28
N ASP A 470 -10.50 10.36 -18.93
CA ASP A 470 -9.53 9.63 -19.76
C ASP A 470 -10.08 8.27 -20.25
N GLY A 471 -11.38 8.02 -20.01
CA GLY A 471 -12.06 6.79 -20.38
C GLY A 471 -11.73 5.59 -19.48
N SER A 472 -10.98 5.77 -18.38
CA SER A 472 -10.52 4.68 -17.54
C SER A 472 -11.28 4.53 -16.23
N SER A 473 -11.36 3.30 -15.72
CA SER A 473 -11.86 3.00 -14.37
C SER A 473 -10.76 2.37 -13.50
N ARG A 474 -11.02 2.30 -12.19
CA ARG A 474 -10.12 1.71 -11.19
C ARG A 474 -10.89 0.72 -10.31
N PRO A 475 -10.34 -0.46 -10.02
CA PRO A 475 -10.89 -1.35 -8.99
C PRO A 475 -10.94 -0.66 -7.63
N LEU A 476 -11.98 -0.95 -6.83
CA LEU A 476 -12.12 -0.47 -5.45
C LEU A 476 -11.71 -1.51 -4.39
N GLY A 477 -11.40 -2.74 -4.80
CA GLY A 477 -11.04 -3.84 -3.92
C GLY A 477 -9.60 -4.33 -4.07
N ALA A 478 -9.29 -5.44 -3.39
CA ALA A 478 -7.96 -6.04 -3.32
C ALA A 478 -7.62 -6.73 -4.64
N VAL A 479 -6.78 -6.09 -5.46
CA VAL A 479 -6.45 -6.55 -6.82
C VAL A 479 -5.37 -7.62 -6.80
N GLN A 480 -5.68 -8.77 -7.41
CA GLN A 480 -4.73 -9.77 -7.84
C GLN A 480 -4.52 -9.69 -9.36
N VAL A 481 -3.31 -9.34 -9.78
CA VAL A 481 -2.93 -9.31 -11.20
C VAL A 481 -2.62 -10.75 -11.65
N LEU A 482 -3.25 -11.19 -12.74
CA LEU A 482 -3.02 -12.49 -13.36
C LEU A 482 -2.06 -12.41 -14.56
N ALA A 483 -2.11 -11.29 -15.28
CA ALA A 483 -1.24 -11.03 -16.43
C ALA A 483 -0.86 -9.55 -16.50
N ALA A 484 0.40 -9.23 -16.16
CA ALA A 484 0.90 -7.86 -16.17
C ALA A 484 1.28 -7.36 -17.59
N GLN A 485 1.65 -8.27 -18.48
CA GLN A 485 2.12 -7.96 -19.83
C GLN A 485 1.10 -8.42 -20.87
N ALA A 486 1.19 -7.84 -22.08
CA ALA A 486 0.44 -8.32 -23.22
C ALA A 486 0.88 -9.75 -23.59
N GLY A 487 -0.08 -10.54 -24.06
CA GLY A 487 0.20 -11.87 -24.57
C GLY A 487 -1.03 -12.75 -24.51
N MET A 488 -1.31 -13.41 -25.61
CA MET A 488 -2.47 -14.30 -25.80
C MET A 488 -2.55 -15.36 -24.70
N SER A 489 -3.77 -15.76 -24.33
CA SER A 489 -3.97 -16.96 -23.49
C SER A 489 -3.64 -18.26 -24.21
N ILE A 490 -3.80 -18.29 -25.54
CA ILE A 490 -3.60 -19.47 -26.38
C ILE A 490 -2.55 -19.20 -27.44
N ALA A 491 -1.63 -20.14 -27.65
CA ALA A 491 -0.62 -20.07 -28.70
C ALA A 491 -0.44 -21.43 -29.37
N LYS A 492 -0.02 -21.41 -30.63
CA LYS A 492 0.54 -22.59 -31.29
C LYS A 492 2.02 -22.69 -30.95
N LEU A 493 2.47 -23.83 -30.42
CA LEU A 493 3.86 -24.04 -30.05
C LEU A 493 4.42 -25.26 -30.80
N ASP A 494 5.54 -25.08 -31.51
CA ASP A 494 6.20 -26.18 -32.23
C ASP A 494 6.64 -27.31 -31.28
N ASN A 495 6.94 -26.94 -30.03
CA ASN A 495 7.16 -27.86 -28.93
C ASN A 495 6.90 -27.14 -27.60
N LYS A 496 6.85 -27.92 -26.50
CA LYS A 496 6.59 -27.40 -25.15
C LYS A 496 7.59 -26.37 -24.63
N ASP A 497 8.72 -26.15 -25.29
CA ASP A 497 9.77 -25.20 -24.91
C ASP A 497 9.82 -23.97 -25.84
N ALA A 498 8.98 -23.92 -26.87
CA ALA A 498 8.89 -22.77 -27.77
C ALA A 498 8.33 -21.52 -27.06
N ALA A 499 8.87 -20.36 -27.43
CA ALA A 499 8.46 -19.06 -26.87
C ALA A 499 7.02 -18.70 -27.24
N TRP A 500 6.35 -17.96 -26.35
CA TRP A 500 5.02 -17.43 -26.61
C TRP A 500 5.10 -16.26 -27.62
N ALA A 501 4.17 -16.19 -28.56
CA ALA A 501 4.06 -15.02 -29.44
C ALA A 501 3.75 -13.75 -28.62
N THR A 502 4.37 -12.63 -29.00
CA THR A 502 4.22 -11.35 -28.29
C THR A 502 3.06 -10.50 -28.78
N ASP A 503 2.48 -10.85 -29.94
CA ASP A 503 1.36 -10.15 -30.56
C ASP A 503 0.38 -11.13 -31.24
N THR A 504 -0.60 -10.59 -31.95
CA THR A 504 -1.62 -11.36 -32.70
C THR A 504 -1.21 -11.67 -34.14
N THR A 505 0.00 -11.33 -34.56
CA THR A 505 0.44 -11.48 -35.95
C THR A 505 0.50 -12.97 -36.30
N GLY A 506 -0.15 -13.37 -37.39
CA GLY A 506 -0.19 -14.76 -37.84
C GLY A 506 -1.06 -15.70 -37.00
N THR A 507 -1.72 -15.22 -35.94
CA THR A 507 -2.59 -16.06 -35.11
C THR A 507 -4.01 -16.17 -35.67
N GLY A 508 -4.40 -15.26 -36.58
CA GLY A 508 -5.78 -15.16 -37.04
C GLY A 508 -6.76 -14.77 -35.93
N PHE A 509 -6.28 -14.18 -34.82
CA PHE A 509 -7.10 -13.79 -33.70
C PHE A 509 -8.23 -12.84 -34.13
N ARG A 510 -9.46 -13.16 -33.74
CA ARG A 510 -10.63 -12.32 -33.98
C ARG A 510 -11.55 -12.34 -32.75
N PRO A 511 -11.75 -11.20 -32.06
CA PRO A 511 -12.70 -11.14 -30.96
C PRO A 511 -14.13 -11.32 -31.50
N GLY A 512 -14.90 -12.17 -30.84
CA GLY A 512 -16.32 -12.45 -31.11
C GLY A 512 -17.28 -11.77 -30.13
N GLY A 513 -16.76 -10.93 -29.23
CA GLY A 513 -17.54 -10.28 -28.18
C GLY A 513 -17.89 -11.23 -27.03
N TYR A 514 -19.10 -11.07 -26.47
CA TYR A 514 -19.63 -11.95 -25.43
C TYR A 514 -21.13 -12.15 -25.60
N ALA A 515 -21.65 -13.27 -25.08
CA ALA A 515 -23.08 -13.52 -24.92
C ALA A 515 -23.44 -13.53 -23.44
N LEU A 516 -24.61 -12.99 -23.09
CA LEU A 516 -25.11 -12.98 -21.73
C LEU A 516 -26.07 -14.15 -21.49
N ASP A 517 -25.91 -14.84 -20.37
CA ASP A 517 -26.94 -15.75 -19.86
C ASP A 517 -28.08 -14.96 -19.16
N ALA A 518 -29.09 -15.68 -18.68
CA ALA A 518 -30.25 -15.09 -18.00
C ALA A 518 -29.90 -14.37 -16.69
N ALA A 519 -28.72 -14.63 -16.11
CA ALA A 519 -28.23 -14.00 -14.90
C ALA A 519 -27.25 -12.84 -15.18
N GLY A 520 -27.09 -12.38 -16.43
CA GLY A 520 -26.13 -11.33 -16.80
C GLY A 520 -24.68 -11.82 -16.91
N LYS A 521 -24.49 -13.13 -16.88
CA LYS A 521 -23.32 -13.94 -17.19
C LYS A 521 -22.61 -13.74 -18.53
N PRO A 522 -21.43 -13.08 -18.69
CA PRO A 522 -20.77 -13.07 -19.98
C PRO A 522 -19.99 -14.37 -20.24
N THR A 523 -20.26 -15.00 -21.39
CA THR A 523 -19.36 -15.95 -22.06
C THR A 523 -18.60 -15.19 -23.16
N PHE A 524 -17.29 -15.05 -23.03
CA PHE A 524 -16.47 -14.38 -24.05
C PHE A 524 -16.19 -15.33 -25.21
N ARG A 525 -16.11 -14.78 -26.43
CA ARG A 525 -15.92 -15.55 -27.66
C ARG A 525 -14.79 -14.96 -28.47
N PHE A 526 -13.97 -15.81 -29.06
CA PHE A 526 -12.97 -15.40 -30.05
C PHE A 526 -12.58 -16.58 -30.94
N ASN A 527 -12.01 -16.29 -32.11
CA ASN A 527 -11.35 -17.28 -32.95
C ASN A 527 -9.83 -17.07 -32.87
N ILE A 528 -9.05 -18.15 -32.81
CA ILE A 528 -7.59 -18.12 -32.88
C ILE A 528 -7.07 -19.40 -33.53
N TYR A 529 -6.12 -19.29 -34.45
CA TYR A 529 -5.57 -20.40 -35.24
C TYR A 529 -6.67 -21.29 -35.87
N GLY A 530 -7.74 -20.67 -36.35
CA GLY A 530 -8.91 -21.36 -36.93
C GLY A 530 -9.81 -22.06 -35.90
N THR A 531 -9.47 -22.02 -34.62
CA THR A 531 -10.25 -22.63 -33.53
C THR A 531 -11.18 -21.60 -32.91
N ALA A 532 -12.48 -21.92 -32.80
CA ALA A 532 -13.44 -21.10 -32.08
C ALA A 532 -13.40 -21.42 -30.59
N ILE A 533 -13.29 -20.38 -29.76
CA ILE A 533 -13.18 -20.45 -28.31
C ILE A 533 -14.37 -19.78 -27.63
N ASN A 534 -14.95 -20.48 -26.66
CA ASN A 534 -15.80 -19.90 -25.63
C ASN A 534 -15.00 -19.88 -24.30
N ASP A 535 -15.00 -18.74 -23.62
CA ASP A 535 -14.28 -18.51 -22.37
C ASP A 535 -15.27 -18.00 -21.31
N ASP A 536 -15.65 -18.91 -20.41
CA ASP A 536 -16.62 -18.72 -19.36
C ASP A 536 -15.90 -18.48 -18.03
N ILE A 537 -16.23 -17.39 -17.33
CA ILE A 537 -15.66 -17.08 -16.01
C ILE A 537 -16.78 -16.93 -14.99
N THR A 538 -16.79 -17.78 -13.96
CA THR A 538 -17.80 -17.80 -12.87
C THR A 538 -17.17 -17.45 -11.54
N VAL A 539 -17.97 -16.93 -10.60
CA VAL A 539 -17.53 -16.83 -9.20
C VAL A 539 -17.59 -18.22 -8.58
N LEU A 540 -16.58 -18.59 -7.79
CA LEU A 540 -16.56 -19.85 -7.04
C LEU A 540 -17.57 -19.81 -5.88
N PRO A 541 -18.07 -20.97 -5.43
CA PRO A 541 -18.82 -21.07 -4.17
C PRO A 541 -18.10 -20.38 -3.01
N GLU A 542 -18.88 -19.89 -2.04
CA GLU A 542 -18.35 -19.19 -0.86
C GLU A 542 -17.45 -17.99 -1.18
N ASN A 543 -17.54 -17.45 -2.40
CA ASN A 543 -16.80 -16.27 -2.85
C ASN A 543 -15.27 -16.47 -2.82
N GLN A 544 -14.82 -17.70 -3.01
CA GLN A 544 -13.42 -18.11 -2.88
C GLN A 544 -12.53 -17.68 -4.06
N GLY A 545 -13.10 -17.11 -5.10
CA GLY A 545 -12.37 -16.63 -6.27
C GLY A 545 -13.18 -16.83 -7.54
N ILE A 546 -12.51 -17.13 -8.65
CA ILE A 546 -13.16 -17.38 -9.93
C ILE A 546 -12.85 -18.78 -10.46
N TYR A 547 -13.77 -19.32 -11.24
CA TYR A 547 -13.58 -20.50 -12.07
C TYR A 547 -13.60 -20.09 -13.53
N ARG A 548 -12.61 -20.56 -14.31
CA ARG A 548 -12.54 -20.32 -15.75
C ARG A 548 -12.71 -21.65 -16.48
N SER A 549 -13.65 -21.68 -17.42
CA SER A 549 -13.84 -22.79 -18.35
C SER A 549 -13.62 -22.33 -19.78
N ILE A 550 -12.71 -23.00 -20.48
CA ILE A 550 -12.38 -22.72 -21.87
C ILE A 550 -12.86 -23.90 -22.70
N THR A 551 -13.76 -23.64 -23.65
CA THR A 551 -14.25 -24.64 -24.59
C THR A 551 -13.73 -24.32 -25.98
N ALA A 552 -12.98 -25.24 -26.58
CA ALA A 552 -12.40 -25.11 -27.92
C ALA A 552 -13.14 -26.04 -28.90
N GLN A 553 -13.71 -25.47 -29.95
CA GLN A 553 -14.41 -26.23 -30.97
C GLN A 553 -13.40 -26.79 -31.98
N SER A 554 -13.26 -28.12 -32.01
CA SER A 554 -12.33 -28.84 -32.90
C SER A 554 -10.92 -28.23 -32.87
N PRO A 555 -10.23 -28.22 -31.72
CA PRO A 555 -8.98 -27.49 -31.55
C PRO A 555 -7.93 -27.96 -32.56
N ALA A 556 -7.24 -27.00 -33.18
CA ALA A 556 -6.09 -27.29 -34.03
C ALA A 556 -4.99 -28.01 -33.25
N SER A 557 -4.14 -28.77 -33.96
CA SER A 557 -2.97 -29.42 -33.34
C SER A 557 -2.01 -28.38 -32.75
N ASP A 558 -1.30 -28.80 -31.70
CA ASP A 558 -0.18 -28.06 -31.10
C ASP A 558 -0.56 -26.71 -30.49
N LEU A 559 -1.84 -26.52 -30.16
CA LEU A 559 -2.30 -25.40 -29.36
C LEU A 559 -2.04 -25.66 -27.88
N TYR A 560 -1.61 -24.63 -27.18
CA TYR A 560 -1.39 -24.61 -25.74
C TYR A 560 -2.12 -23.45 -25.10
N LEU A 561 -2.62 -23.67 -23.89
CA LEU A 561 -3.15 -22.66 -23.00
C LEU A 561 -2.07 -22.25 -21.99
N ARG A 562 -1.83 -20.95 -21.85
CA ARG A 562 -1.04 -20.38 -20.75
C ARG A 562 -1.97 -19.97 -19.62
N ILE A 563 -1.82 -20.62 -18.49
CA ILE A 563 -2.68 -20.48 -17.32
C ILE A 563 -2.16 -19.40 -16.38
N ALA A 564 -0.84 -19.37 -16.15
CA ALA A 564 -0.20 -18.40 -15.26
C ALA A 564 1.24 -18.11 -15.68
N VAL A 565 1.71 -16.90 -15.37
CA VAL A 565 3.11 -16.49 -15.52
C VAL A 565 3.53 -15.76 -14.26
N ALA A 566 4.65 -16.16 -13.66
CA ALA A 566 5.19 -15.56 -12.43
C ALA A 566 6.70 -15.76 -12.33
N ASP A 567 7.34 -15.19 -11.31
CA ASP A 567 8.77 -15.45 -11.05
C ASP A 567 8.97 -16.89 -10.55
N LYS A 568 7.96 -17.45 -9.88
CA LYS A 568 7.95 -18.82 -9.37
C LYS A 568 6.54 -19.42 -9.49
N ILE A 569 6.44 -20.69 -9.86
CA ILE A 569 5.22 -21.48 -9.80
C ILE A 569 5.59 -22.85 -9.23
N GLU A 570 4.85 -23.30 -8.22
CA GLU A 570 5.10 -24.58 -7.56
C GLU A 570 3.82 -25.39 -7.49
N GLN A 571 3.91 -26.68 -7.79
CA GLN A 571 2.83 -27.61 -7.51
C GLN A 571 2.89 -28.01 -6.03
N VAL A 572 1.81 -27.74 -5.29
CA VAL A 572 1.73 -28.00 -3.84
C VAL A 572 0.84 -29.20 -3.51
N ALA A 573 -0.04 -29.59 -4.43
CA ALA A 573 -0.79 -30.85 -4.40
C ALA A 573 -1.16 -31.26 -5.85
N PRO A 574 -1.65 -32.49 -6.10
CA PRO A 574 -2.14 -32.88 -7.42
C PRO A 574 -3.16 -31.88 -7.97
N GLY A 575 -2.88 -31.29 -9.14
CA GLY A 575 -3.69 -30.23 -9.76
C GLY A 575 -3.71 -28.87 -9.06
N LEU A 576 -3.01 -28.67 -7.94
CA LEU A 576 -2.99 -27.41 -7.18
C LEU A 576 -1.61 -26.76 -7.24
N PHE A 577 -1.59 -25.53 -7.72
CA PHE A 577 -0.38 -24.73 -7.92
C PHE A 577 -0.47 -23.45 -7.11
N ILE A 578 0.66 -23.03 -6.56
CA ILE A 578 0.84 -21.71 -5.96
C ILE A 578 1.67 -20.85 -6.90
N VAL A 579 1.21 -19.62 -7.13
CA VAL A 579 1.77 -18.72 -8.15
C VAL A 579 2.42 -17.49 -7.50
N GLY A 580 3.60 -17.14 -8.01
CA GLY A 580 4.41 -16.03 -7.53
C GLY A 580 4.97 -16.29 -6.14
N ASP A 581 5.15 -15.22 -5.39
CA ASP A 581 5.48 -15.30 -3.97
C ASP A 581 4.19 -15.50 -3.16
N LYS A 582 3.58 -16.68 -3.29
CA LYS A 582 2.31 -17.05 -2.65
C LYS A 582 1.24 -15.98 -2.82
N SER A 583 1.04 -15.54 -4.07
CA SER A 583 0.13 -14.45 -4.40
C SER A 583 -1.30 -14.94 -4.66
N TYR A 584 -1.44 -16.09 -5.31
CA TYR A 584 -2.71 -16.78 -5.54
C TYR A 584 -2.48 -18.26 -5.87
N TYR A 585 -3.54 -19.05 -5.89
CA TYR A 585 -3.52 -20.43 -6.33
C TYR A 585 -4.23 -20.64 -7.66
N VAL A 586 -3.78 -21.65 -8.39
CA VAL A 586 -4.48 -22.23 -9.53
C VAL A 586 -4.83 -23.68 -9.18
N LYS A 587 -6.10 -24.06 -9.31
CA LYS A 587 -6.55 -25.44 -9.09
C LYS A 587 -7.24 -25.98 -10.33
N MET A 588 -6.67 -27.01 -10.94
CA MET A 588 -7.23 -27.68 -12.11
C MET A 588 -8.44 -28.54 -11.73
N ASP A 589 -9.42 -28.67 -12.63
CA ASP A 589 -10.53 -29.61 -12.45
C ASP A 589 -10.06 -31.06 -12.42
N ASP A 590 -9.18 -31.42 -13.37
CA ASP A 590 -8.51 -32.72 -13.40
C ASP A 590 -7.13 -32.61 -12.74
N ALA A 591 -6.98 -33.27 -11.60
CA ALA A 591 -5.71 -33.34 -10.87
C ALA A 591 -4.59 -34.06 -11.65
N LYS A 592 -4.94 -34.80 -12.72
CA LYS A 592 -4.02 -35.48 -13.64
C LYS A 592 -3.87 -34.76 -14.98
N ALA A 593 -4.39 -33.52 -15.09
CA ALA A 593 -4.21 -32.70 -16.29
C ALA A 593 -2.72 -32.62 -16.64
N ASN A 594 -2.41 -32.68 -17.94
CA ASN A 594 -1.03 -32.64 -18.45
C ASN A 594 -0.46 -31.20 -18.41
N THR A 595 -0.39 -30.63 -17.22
CA THR A 595 0.18 -29.31 -16.95
C THR A 595 1.70 -29.36 -16.96
N ILE A 596 2.30 -28.31 -17.50
CA ILE A 596 3.74 -28.16 -17.65
C ILE A 596 4.14 -26.86 -16.96
N ILE A 597 5.05 -26.96 -15.98
CA ILE A 597 5.77 -25.81 -15.45
C ILE A 597 7.08 -25.71 -16.22
N ARG A 598 7.32 -24.57 -16.87
CA ARG A 598 8.54 -24.31 -17.64
C ARG A 598 9.10 -22.92 -17.31
N ASN A 599 10.36 -22.69 -17.65
CA ASN A 599 10.97 -21.37 -17.58
C ASN A 599 11.05 -20.75 -18.98
N GLN A 600 10.60 -19.51 -19.13
CA GLN A 600 10.71 -18.69 -20.32
C GLN A 600 11.23 -17.30 -19.92
N ASN A 601 12.39 -16.91 -20.45
CA ASN A 601 13.02 -15.61 -20.19
C ASN A 601 13.14 -15.27 -18.69
N GLY A 602 13.51 -16.26 -17.86
CA GLY A 602 13.69 -16.08 -16.42
C GLY A 602 12.39 -16.12 -15.61
N ARG A 603 11.24 -16.36 -16.24
CA ARG A 603 9.93 -16.46 -15.58
C ARG A 603 9.34 -17.86 -15.71
N ALA A 604 8.67 -18.32 -14.66
CA ALA A 604 7.91 -19.55 -14.67
C ALA A 604 6.57 -19.36 -15.40
N GLU A 605 6.25 -20.27 -16.32
CA GLU A 605 4.95 -20.38 -16.98
C GLU A 605 4.29 -21.70 -16.60
N LEU A 606 3.00 -21.66 -16.27
CA LEU A 606 2.13 -22.83 -16.17
C LEU A 606 1.32 -22.92 -17.45
N ILE A 607 1.56 -23.96 -18.24
CA ILE A 607 0.90 -24.18 -19.53
C ILE A 607 0.30 -25.58 -19.59
N MET A 608 -0.60 -25.82 -20.55
CA MET A 608 -1.05 -27.16 -20.89
C MET A 608 -1.48 -27.24 -22.36
N PRO A 609 -1.39 -28.41 -23.02
CA PRO A 609 -1.99 -28.61 -24.33
C PRO A 609 -3.48 -28.26 -24.30
N LEU A 610 -3.95 -27.52 -25.30
CA LEU A 610 -5.35 -27.16 -25.44
C LEU A 610 -6.17 -28.42 -25.76
N GLN A 611 -7.21 -28.65 -24.96
CA GLN A 611 -8.18 -29.71 -25.17
C GLN A 611 -9.53 -29.10 -25.56
N ALA A 612 -10.50 -29.94 -25.94
CA ALA A 612 -11.85 -29.48 -26.26
C ALA A 612 -12.50 -28.71 -25.10
N LYS A 613 -12.18 -29.06 -23.86
CA LYS A 613 -12.60 -28.34 -22.67
C LYS A 613 -11.50 -28.37 -21.60
N ILE A 614 -11.22 -27.21 -21.01
CA ILE A 614 -10.33 -27.05 -19.87
C ILE A 614 -11.06 -26.24 -18.80
N GLY A 615 -10.92 -26.64 -17.54
CA GLY A 615 -11.46 -25.90 -16.40
C GLY A 615 -10.46 -25.80 -15.27
N TYR A 616 -10.38 -24.62 -14.66
CA TYR A 616 -9.55 -24.39 -13.49
C TYR A 616 -10.07 -23.20 -12.66
N ALA A 617 -9.82 -23.26 -11.36
CA ALA A 617 -10.07 -22.20 -10.40
C ALA A 617 -8.85 -21.31 -10.21
N VAL A 618 -9.09 -20.01 -10.04
CA VAL A 618 -8.14 -19.02 -9.52
C VAL A 618 -8.64 -18.63 -8.13
N ILE A 619 -7.88 -19.03 -7.11
CA ILE A 619 -8.19 -18.81 -5.69
C ILE A 619 -7.26 -17.72 -5.17
N PHE A 620 -7.83 -16.62 -4.69
CA PHE A 620 -7.08 -15.43 -4.30
C PHE A 620 -7.66 -14.74 -3.07
#